data_AF-A0A813IXK0-F1
#
_entry.id   AF-A0A813IXK0-F1
#
_cell.length_a   1.000
_cell.length_b   1.000
_cell.length_c   1.000
_cell.angle_alpha   90.00
_cell.angle_beta   90.00
_cell.angle_gamma   90.00
#
_symmetry.space_group_name_H-M   'P 1'
#
loop_
_entity.id
_entity.type
_entity.pdbx_description
1 polymer ?
#
loop_
_entity_poly.entity_id
_entity_poly.type
_entity_poly.pdbx_seq_one_letter_code
_entity_poly.pdbx_strand_id
1 'polypeptide(L)'
;MPSMTSTTTSFAFTWAAFYGFALAALILSGNWTMEFLALFCHKDAYTLGNFGQVWAHWHAVGCAFVGLTNLSCVRDARGGFGPDGKVAVAQNTAFIFGVWGVQNVYYCVTRDDLFTPLMWLNAIACLGTAVYSLQAAHGITSKSTGKKA
;
A
#
# COMPACT_ATOMS: atom_id res chain seq x y z
N MET A 1 20.06 -22.15 5.56
CA MET A 1 18.63 -21.83 5.84
C MET A 1 18.51 -20.32 5.96
N PRO A 2 17.70 -19.64 5.13
CA PRO A 2 17.40 -18.22 5.36
C PRO A 2 16.73 -18.07 6.73
N SER A 3 17.17 -17.10 7.53
CA SER A 3 16.53 -16.86 8.83
C SER A 3 15.07 -16.46 8.60
N MET A 4 14.15 -16.93 9.45
CA MET A 4 12.70 -16.65 9.35
C MET A 4 12.40 -15.15 9.14
N THR A 5 13.20 -14.28 9.74
CA THR A 5 13.11 -12.82 9.62
C THR A 5 13.62 -12.25 8.30
N SER A 6 14.45 -12.96 7.53
CA SER A 6 14.81 -12.58 6.15
C SER A 6 13.63 -12.77 5.20
N THR A 7 12.81 -13.78 5.45
CA THR A 7 11.63 -14.11 4.65
C THR A 7 10.51 -13.09 4.86
N THR A 8 10.26 -12.69 6.12
CA THR A 8 9.25 -11.67 6.48
C THR A 8 9.52 -10.33 5.80
N THR A 9 10.76 -9.83 5.84
CA THR A 9 11.12 -8.55 5.22
C THR A 9 10.95 -8.59 3.69
N SER A 10 11.39 -9.68 3.04
CA SER A 10 11.24 -9.85 1.60
C SER A 10 9.77 -9.93 1.18
N PHE A 11 8.95 -10.63 1.96
CA PHE A 11 7.51 -10.72 1.73
C PHE A 11 6.83 -9.36 1.89
N ALA A 12 7.23 -8.55 2.87
CA ALA A 12 6.62 -7.23 3.10
C ALA A 12 6.78 -6.30 1.90
N PHE A 13 8.00 -6.19 1.38
CA PHE A 13 8.26 -5.40 0.18
C PHE A 13 7.56 -6.00 -1.06
N THR A 14 7.53 -7.32 -1.19
CA THR A 14 6.85 -7.98 -2.33
C THR A 14 5.34 -7.74 -2.30
N TRP A 15 4.71 -7.88 -1.13
CA TRP A 15 3.29 -7.64 -0.94
C TRP A 15 2.94 -6.17 -1.18
N ALA A 16 3.68 -5.23 -0.58
CA ALA A 16 3.44 -3.80 -0.78
C ALA A 16 3.64 -3.39 -2.25
N ALA A 17 4.61 -3.99 -2.95
CA ALA A 17 4.80 -3.80 -4.39
C ALA A 17 3.56 -4.25 -5.17
N PHE A 18 3.14 -5.50 -4.97
CA PHE A 18 1.96 -6.07 -5.63
C PHE A 18 0.71 -5.23 -5.34
N TYR A 19 0.44 -4.93 -4.07
CA TYR A 19 -0.77 -4.24 -3.65
C TYR A 19 -0.80 -2.79 -4.17
N GLY A 20 0.33 -2.08 -4.14
CA GLY A 20 0.44 -0.75 -4.75
C GLY A 20 0.11 -0.75 -6.24
N PHE A 21 0.64 -1.69 -7.02
CA PHE A 21 0.31 -1.81 -8.44
C PHE A 21 -1.13 -2.23 -8.68
N ALA A 22 -1.66 -3.16 -7.89
CA ALA A 22 -3.05 -3.61 -8.00
C ALA A 22 -4.03 -2.46 -7.74
N LEU A 23 -3.78 -1.64 -6.70
CA LEU A 23 -4.59 -0.46 -6.42
C LEU A 23 -4.48 0.61 -7.50
N ALA A 24 -3.26 0.88 -8.00
CA ALA A 24 -3.08 1.81 -9.09
C ALA A 24 -3.87 1.39 -10.34
N ALA A 25 -3.78 0.11 -10.71
CA ALA A 25 -4.52 -0.46 -11.84
C ALA A 25 -6.03 -0.40 -11.62
N LEU A 26 -6.51 -0.74 -10.41
CA LEU A 26 -7.92 -0.67 -10.05
C LEU A 26 -8.45 0.77 -10.18
N ILE A 27 -7.75 1.76 -9.64
CA ILE A 27 -8.20 3.16 -9.71
C ILE A 27 -8.17 3.68 -11.14
N LEU A 28 -7.08 3.41 -11.88
CA LEU A 28 -6.97 3.82 -13.29
C LEU A 28 -7.96 3.11 -14.19
N SER A 29 -8.44 1.93 -13.81
CA SER A 29 -9.47 1.22 -14.56
C SER A 29 -10.74 2.06 -14.76
N GLY A 30 -11.03 2.99 -13.84
CA GLY A 30 -12.12 3.95 -13.94
C GLY A 30 -12.08 4.86 -15.18
N ASN A 31 -10.92 5.00 -15.84
CA ASN A 31 -10.80 5.73 -17.11
C ASN A 31 -11.35 4.95 -18.31
N TRP A 32 -11.50 3.63 -18.18
CA TRP A 32 -11.99 2.75 -19.24
C TRP A 32 -13.32 2.10 -18.87
N THR A 33 -13.51 1.75 -17.59
CA THR A 33 -14.71 1.12 -17.09
C THR A 33 -14.93 1.42 -15.61
N MET A 34 -16.17 1.75 -15.26
CA MET A 34 -16.59 1.92 -13.87
C MET A 34 -16.94 0.59 -13.19
N GLU A 35 -17.02 -0.50 -13.94
CA GLU A 35 -17.49 -1.80 -13.43
C GLU A 35 -16.60 -2.36 -12.32
N PHE A 36 -15.27 -2.17 -12.40
CA PHE A 36 -14.37 -2.63 -11.34
C PHE A 36 -14.45 -1.76 -10.09
N LEU A 37 -14.64 -0.45 -10.24
CA LEU A 37 -14.83 0.46 -9.10
C LEU A 37 -16.19 0.24 -8.44
N ALA A 38 -17.20 -0.11 -9.24
CA ALA A 38 -18.54 -0.45 -8.77
C ALA A 38 -18.59 -1.65 -7.81
N LEU A 39 -17.54 -2.49 -7.82
CA LEU A 39 -17.39 -3.54 -6.83
C LEU A 39 -17.19 -2.94 -5.42
N PHE A 40 -16.59 -1.75 -5.30
CA PHE A 40 -16.23 -1.10 -4.05
C PHE A 40 -17.17 0.06 -3.68
N CYS A 41 -17.84 0.68 -4.66
CA CYS A 41 -18.77 1.78 -4.45
C CYS A 41 -20.07 1.59 -5.24
N HIS A 42 -21.18 2.11 -4.73
CA HIS A 42 -22.45 2.10 -5.45
C HIS A 42 -22.34 2.98 -6.70
N LYS A 43 -22.64 2.40 -7.88
CA LYS A 43 -22.49 3.09 -9.19
C LYS A 43 -23.18 4.45 -9.23
N ASP A 44 -24.40 4.49 -8.71
CA ASP A 44 -25.26 5.67 -8.73
C ASP A 44 -24.73 6.79 -7.81
N ALA A 45 -23.83 6.44 -6.89
CA ALA A 45 -23.22 7.35 -5.95
C ALA A 45 -21.80 7.81 -6.38
N TYR A 46 -21.20 7.16 -7.38
CA TYR A 46 -19.86 7.45 -7.86
C TYR A 46 -19.85 8.57 -8.91
N THR A 47 -20.05 9.81 -8.44
CA THR A 47 -19.98 11.01 -9.28
C THR A 47 -18.72 11.83 -8.94
N LEU A 48 -17.57 11.42 -9.48
CA LEU A 48 -16.39 12.27 -9.44
C LEU A 48 -16.51 13.36 -10.51
N GLY A 49 -16.69 14.61 -10.10
CA GLY A 49 -16.44 15.76 -10.99
C GLY A 49 -14.95 15.82 -11.39
N ASN A 50 -14.59 16.74 -12.29
CA ASN A 50 -13.22 16.85 -12.83
C ASN A 50 -12.13 16.85 -11.73
N PHE A 51 -12.35 17.59 -10.64
CA PHE A 51 -11.41 17.63 -9.51
C PHE A 51 -11.30 16.27 -8.80
N GLY A 52 -12.42 15.56 -8.65
CA GLY A 52 -12.43 14.21 -8.08
C GLY A 52 -11.67 13.21 -8.94
N GLN A 53 -11.78 13.33 -10.27
CA GLN A 53 -11.03 12.47 -11.21
C GLN A 53 -9.52 12.74 -11.16
N VAL A 54 -9.11 14.02 -11.14
CA VAL A 54 -7.70 14.40 -10.98
C VAL A 54 -7.14 13.86 -9.66
N TRP A 55 -7.92 13.94 -8.58
CA TRP A 55 -7.53 13.40 -7.28
C TRP A 55 -7.37 11.87 -7.33
N ALA A 56 -8.30 11.16 -7.98
CA ALA A 56 -8.21 9.71 -8.16
C ALA A 56 -6.96 9.31 -8.95
N HIS A 57 -6.62 10.02 -10.03
CA HIS A 57 -5.39 9.78 -10.79
C HIS A 57 -4.14 10.01 -9.95
N TRP A 58 -4.10 11.09 -9.18
CA TRP A 58 -3.01 11.36 -8.24
C TRP A 58 -2.84 10.23 -7.23
N HIS A 59 -3.94 9.73 -6.68
CA HIS A 59 -3.91 8.61 -5.75
C HIS A 59 -3.38 7.33 -6.43
N ALA A 60 -3.80 7.04 -7.66
CA ALA A 60 -3.31 5.90 -8.42
C ALA A 60 -1.81 5.98 -8.71
N VAL A 61 -1.31 7.17 -9.10
CA VAL A 61 0.13 7.40 -9.31
C VAL A 61 0.89 7.22 -8.00
N GLY A 62 0.34 7.68 -6.88
CA GLY A 62 0.89 7.43 -5.54
C GLY A 62 1.02 5.94 -5.23
N CYS A 63 -0.04 5.16 -5.46
CA CYS A 63 -0.03 3.70 -5.28
C CYS A 63 1.04 3.02 -6.16
N ALA A 64 1.15 3.42 -7.43
CA ALA A 64 2.16 2.89 -8.35
C ALA A 64 3.58 3.24 -7.91
N PHE A 65 3.80 4.47 -7.43
CA PHE A 65 5.09 4.91 -6.90
C PHE A 65 5.51 4.10 -5.67
N VAL A 66 4.61 3.90 -4.70
CA VAL A 66 4.86 3.00 -3.56
C VAL A 66 5.13 1.58 -4.06
N GLY A 67 4.41 1.12 -5.07
CA GLY A 67 4.66 -0.17 -5.73
C GLY A 67 6.10 -0.31 -6.24
N LEU A 68 6.58 0.71 -6.97
CA LEU A 68 7.92 0.77 -7.56
C LEU A 68 9.04 0.85 -6.50
N THR A 69 8.87 1.64 -5.43
CA THR A 69 9.89 1.76 -4.39
C THR A 69 10.06 0.45 -3.62
N ASN A 70 8.96 -0.22 -3.29
CA ASN A 70 9.00 -1.53 -2.65
C ASN A 70 9.58 -2.60 -3.59
N LEU A 71 9.20 -2.61 -4.88
CA LEU A 71 9.79 -3.49 -5.89
C LEU A 71 11.30 -3.27 -6.02
N SER A 72 11.75 -2.01 -5.96
CA SER A 72 13.18 -1.68 -5.99
C SER A 72 13.92 -2.28 -4.80
N CYS A 73 13.34 -2.25 -3.59
CA CYS A 73 13.93 -2.92 -2.43
C CYS A 73 13.98 -4.46 -2.58
N VAL A 74 12.99 -5.08 -3.23
CA VAL A 74 12.99 -6.53 -3.54
C VAL A 74 14.10 -6.87 -4.55
N ARG A 75 14.25 -6.05 -5.60
CA ARG A 75 15.20 -6.27 -6.70
C ARG A 75 16.61 -5.77 -6.39
N ASP A 76 16.84 -5.18 -5.22
CA ASP A 76 18.15 -4.71 -4.77
C ASP A 76 19.09 -5.85 -4.37
N ALA A 77 19.50 -6.64 -5.37
CA ALA A 77 20.41 -7.78 -5.20
C ALA A 77 21.85 -7.36 -4.86
N ARG A 78 22.25 -6.14 -5.23
CA ARG A 78 23.59 -5.59 -4.99
C ARG A 78 23.69 -4.80 -3.69
N GLY A 79 22.59 -4.61 -2.97
CA GLY A 79 22.56 -3.92 -1.68
C GLY A 79 22.69 -2.39 -1.76
N GLY A 80 22.32 -1.77 -2.88
CA GLY A 80 22.41 -0.33 -3.10
C GLY A 80 21.57 0.51 -2.15
N PHE A 81 20.46 0.00 -1.59
CA PHE A 81 19.67 0.73 -0.58
C PHE A 81 20.29 0.67 0.82
N GLY A 82 21.13 -0.33 1.11
CA GLY A 82 21.57 -0.64 2.46
C GLY A 82 20.40 -0.93 3.43
N PRO A 83 20.68 -1.15 4.73
CA PRO A 83 19.65 -1.37 5.74
C PRO A 83 18.78 -0.14 5.99
N ASP A 84 19.39 1.04 6.12
CA ASP A 84 18.68 2.27 6.49
C ASP A 84 17.74 2.75 5.38
N GLY A 85 18.15 2.62 4.11
CA GLY A 85 17.26 2.91 2.98
C GLY A 85 16.05 1.98 2.94
N LYS A 86 16.23 0.69 3.24
CA LYS A 86 15.11 -0.27 3.33
C LYS A 86 14.19 0.03 4.51
N VAL A 87 14.73 0.47 5.65
CA VAL A 87 13.93 0.95 6.79
C VAL A 87 13.11 2.17 6.39
N ALA A 88 13.72 3.15 5.74
CA ALA A 88 13.03 4.37 5.31
C ALA A 88 11.89 4.06 4.33
N VAL A 89 12.11 3.18 3.35
CA VAL A 89 11.05 2.73 2.44
C VAL A 89 9.93 2.02 3.20
N ALA A 90 10.26 1.09 4.10
CA ALA A 90 9.26 0.37 4.89
C ALA A 90 8.42 1.30 5.79
N GLN A 91 9.04 2.31 6.41
CA GLN A 91 8.35 3.33 7.20
C GLN A 91 7.45 4.22 6.33
N ASN A 92 7.93 4.62 5.15
CA ASN A 92 7.15 5.42 4.22
C ASN A 92 5.92 4.64 3.72
N THR A 93 6.10 3.38 3.34
CA THR A 93 5.00 2.46 3.00
C THR A 93 4.00 2.34 4.15
N ALA A 94 4.49 2.20 5.39
CA ALA A 94 3.65 2.13 6.58
C ALA A 94 2.82 3.41 6.78
N PHE A 95 3.45 4.58 6.61
CA PHE A 95 2.76 5.86 6.72
C PHE A 95 1.66 6.01 5.65
N ILE A 96 1.99 5.79 4.38
CA ILE A 96 1.07 6.00 3.27
C ILE A 96 -0.16 5.08 3.39
N PHE A 97 0.06 3.76 3.50
CA PHE A 97 -1.04 2.82 3.64
C PHE A 97 -1.77 2.96 4.97
N GLY A 98 -1.09 3.45 6.02
CA GLY A 98 -1.72 3.75 7.31
C GLY A 98 -2.72 4.89 7.19
N VAL A 99 -2.31 6.00 6.60
CA VAL A 99 -3.20 7.16 6.36
C VAL A 99 -4.37 6.78 5.46
N TRP A 100 -4.11 6.09 4.35
CA TRP A 100 -5.19 5.64 3.45
C TRP A 100 -6.11 4.61 4.11
N GLY A 101 -5.57 3.70 4.91
CA GLY A 101 -6.34 2.73 5.68
C GLY A 101 -7.30 3.41 6.65
N VAL A 102 -6.81 4.38 7.43
CA VAL A 102 -7.65 5.15 8.37
C VAL A 102 -8.71 5.96 7.62
N GLN A 103 -8.34 6.61 6.51
CA GLN A 103 -9.29 7.33 5.66
C GLN A 103 -10.38 6.41 5.12
N ASN A 104 -10.03 5.21 4.65
CA ASN A 104 -10.99 4.24 4.15
C ASN A 104 -11.90 3.70 5.26
N VAL A 105 -11.38 3.45 6.46
CA VAL A 105 -12.21 3.08 7.61
C VAL A 105 -13.20 4.20 7.95
N TYR A 106 -12.73 5.45 7.99
CA TYR A 106 -13.60 6.61 8.22
C TYR A 106 -14.73 6.66 7.18
N TYR A 107 -14.44 6.45 5.90
CA TYR A 107 -15.47 6.40 4.86
C TYR A 107 -16.43 5.23 5.03
N CYS A 108 -15.94 4.03 5.32
CA CYS A 108 -16.82 2.89 5.54
C CYS A 108 -17.77 3.07 6.74
N VAL A 109 -17.37 3.85 7.75
CA VAL A 109 -18.18 4.13 8.94
C VAL A 109 -19.15 5.30 8.71
N THR A 110 -18.74 6.32 7.96
CA THR A 110 -19.49 7.59 7.84
C THR A 110 -20.25 7.75 6.52
N ARG A 111 -19.94 6.91 5.53
CA ARG A 111 -20.50 6.94 4.17
C ARG A 111 -20.88 5.54 3.69
N ASP A 112 -21.66 4.84 4.50
CA ASP A 112 -22.24 3.54 4.14
C ASP A 112 -23.18 3.63 2.92
N ASP A 113 -23.72 4.83 2.64
CA ASP A 113 -24.44 5.18 1.42
C ASP A 113 -23.60 5.05 0.13
N LEU A 114 -22.27 5.18 0.23
CA LEU A 114 -21.37 5.21 -0.92
C LEU A 114 -20.70 3.87 -1.22
N PHE A 115 -20.38 3.09 -0.19
CA PHE A 115 -19.40 2.01 -0.30
C PHE A 115 -19.98 0.64 0.02
N THR A 116 -19.59 -0.34 -0.79
CA THR A 116 -20.00 -1.74 -0.60
C THR A 116 -19.08 -2.42 0.45
N PRO A 117 -19.42 -3.64 0.92
CA PRO A 117 -18.55 -4.39 1.83
C PRO A 117 -17.12 -4.64 1.31
N LEU A 118 -16.88 -4.61 -0.01
CA LEU A 118 -15.53 -4.77 -0.57
C LEU A 118 -14.61 -3.58 -0.20
N MET A 119 -15.17 -2.41 0.09
CA MET A 119 -14.38 -1.28 0.59
C MET A 119 -13.80 -1.53 1.98
N TRP A 120 -14.49 -2.30 2.85
CA TRP A 120 -13.93 -2.74 4.13
C TRP A 120 -12.71 -3.63 3.94
N LEU A 121 -12.74 -4.55 2.97
CA LEU A 121 -11.58 -5.38 2.64
C LEU A 121 -10.39 -4.52 2.17
N ASN A 122 -10.65 -3.49 1.37
CA ASN A 122 -9.61 -2.53 0.97
C ASN A 122 -9.05 -1.76 2.17
N ALA A 123 -9.91 -1.27 3.08
CA ALA A 123 -9.49 -0.57 4.29
C ALA A 123 -8.58 -1.44 5.18
N ILE A 124 -8.99 -2.71 5.39
CA ILE A 124 -8.22 -3.69 6.16
C ILE A 124 -6.90 -4.03 5.46
N ALA A 125 -6.91 -4.20 4.13
CA ALA A 125 -5.70 -4.48 3.36
C ALA A 125 -4.69 -3.32 3.43
N CYS A 126 -5.14 -2.06 3.38
CA CYS A 126 -4.29 -0.89 3.62
C CYS A 126 -3.67 -0.94 5.03
N LEU A 127 -4.49 -1.05 6.08
CA LEU A 127 -3.98 -1.08 7.46
C LEU A 127 -3.05 -2.27 7.71
N GLY A 128 -3.38 -3.46 7.17
CA GLY A 128 -2.56 -4.65 7.25
C GLY A 128 -1.21 -4.46 6.57
N THR A 129 -1.20 -3.85 5.37
CA THR A 129 0.04 -3.51 4.65
C THR A 129 0.89 -2.54 5.46
N ALA A 130 0.26 -1.57 6.13
CA ALA A 130 0.95 -0.60 6.97
C ALA A 130 1.63 -1.25 8.17
N VAL A 131 0.88 -2.05 8.93
CA VAL A 131 1.39 -2.80 10.10
C VAL A 131 2.52 -3.73 9.68
N TYR A 132 2.35 -4.46 8.58
CA TYR A 132 3.36 -5.41 8.12
C TYR A 132 4.65 -4.72 7.65
N SER A 133 4.52 -3.55 7.03
CA SER A 133 5.68 -2.72 6.65
C SER A 133 6.41 -2.16 7.87
N LEU A 134 5.68 -1.74 8.92
CA LEU A 134 6.28 -1.30 10.17
C LEU A 134 7.02 -2.44 10.90
N GLN A 135 6.43 -3.65 10.91
CA GLN A 135 7.10 -4.85 11.42
C GLN A 135 8.39 -5.16 10.67
N ALA A 136 8.38 -5.02 9.33
CA ALA A 136 9.58 -5.20 8.52
C ALA A 136 10.66 -4.16 8.86
N ALA A 137 10.29 -2.89 9.07
CA ALA A 137 11.21 -1.84 9.50
C ALA A 137 11.87 -2.19 10.85
N HIS A 138 11.08 -2.54 11.87
CA HIS A 138 11.61 -2.97 13.17
C HIS A 138 12.52 -4.22 13.07
N GLY A 139 12.16 -5.17 12.20
CA GLY A 139 12.95 -6.38 11.94
C GLY A 139 14.30 -6.10 11.27
N ILE A 140 14.41 -5.04 10.48
CA ILE A 140 15.68 -4.60 9.87
C ILE A 140 16.54 -3.89 10.91
N THR A 141 15.97 -2.95 11.68
CA THR A 141 16.70 -2.17 12.69
C THR A 141 17.28 -3.05 13.80
N SER A 142 16.53 -4.04 14.28
CA SER A 142 17.01 -4.96 15.32
C SER A 142 18.22 -5.80 14.88
N LYS A 143 18.36 -6.09 13.58
CA LYS A 143 19.52 -6.81 13.03
C LYS A 143 20.75 -5.93 12.86
N SER A 144 20.57 -4.65 12.54
CA SER A 144 21.71 -3.74 12.36
C SER A 144 22.38 -3.38 13.69
N THR A 145 21.60 -3.31 14.78
CA THR A 145 22.12 -3.07 16.13
C THR A 145 22.78 -4.30 16.77
N GLY A 146 22.23 -5.50 16.54
CA GLY A 146 22.79 -6.76 17.06
C GLY A 146 24.12 -7.22 16.43
N LYS A 147 24.58 -6.55 15.36
CA LYS A 147 25.86 -6.84 14.69
C LYS A 147 27.06 -6.05 15.24
N LYS A 148 26.87 -5.21 16.26
CA LYS A 148 27.92 -4.36 16.86
C LYS A 148 28.61 -4.97 18.10
N ALA A 149 28.62 -6.30 18.26
CA ALA A 149 29.32 -6.99 19.35
C ALA A 149 30.45 -7.87 18.82
#